data_AF-A0AAV4FT76-F1
#
_entry.id   AF-A0AAV4FT76-F1
#
_cell.length_a   1.000
_cell.length_b   1.000
_cell.length_c   1.000
_cell.angle_alpha   90.00
_cell.angle_beta   90.00
_cell.angle_gamma   90.00
#
_symmetry.space_group_name_H-M   'P 1'
#
loop_
_entity.id
_entity.type
_entity.pdbx_description
1 polymer ?
#
loop_
_entity_poly.entity_id
_entity_poly.type
_entity_poly.pdbx_seq_one_letter_code
_entity_poly.pdbx_strand_id
1 'polypeptide(L)'
;MKRASINPNTLAGKIPRMATTVTNDQTSQESYVTLQQPSYASSLVKKEEKVNVSFSGQTVEVYTIQVTNTTSKLYAEGRALSVLFLHSGRFTSQMWIATGTLNLIANQGHRAVAIDLPGKGQTPGPIDRALYAEFMEALVKKLDLKRVVFVSPSSSGRYTLPYLFNDVETSQERAAGFVPIAPGGTQDFRDHYPYSNVRVFLIPSCAHPFGKA
;
A
#
# COMPACT_ATOMS: atom_id res chain seq x y z
N MET A 1 -6.52 -30.63 -47.35
CA MET A 1 -6.92 -30.54 -45.93
C MET A 1 -7.28 -29.09 -45.63
N LYS A 2 -8.58 -28.78 -45.48
CA LYS A 2 -9.10 -27.42 -45.25
C LYS A 2 -9.06 -27.12 -43.73
N ARG A 3 -8.49 -25.97 -43.35
CA ARG A 3 -8.50 -25.45 -41.97
C ARG A 3 -9.92 -25.03 -41.60
N ALA A 4 -10.43 -25.53 -40.47
CA ALA A 4 -11.68 -25.10 -39.88
C ALA A 4 -11.52 -23.73 -39.20
N SER A 5 -12.42 -22.81 -39.50
CA SER A 5 -12.58 -21.51 -38.85
C SER A 5 -13.39 -21.71 -37.57
N ILE A 6 -12.87 -21.26 -36.43
CA ILE A 6 -13.59 -21.27 -35.14
C ILE A 6 -14.13 -19.86 -34.91
N ASN A 7 -15.45 -19.77 -34.76
CA ASN A 7 -16.22 -18.56 -34.47
C ASN A 7 -16.03 -18.17 -32.98
N PRO A 8 -15.65 -16.92 -32.64
CA PRO A 8 -15.30 -16.53 -31.27
C PRO A 8 -16.49 -16.35 -30.29
N ASN A 9 -17.73 -16.66 -30.69
CA ASN A 9 -18.93 -16.32 -29.89
C ASN A 9 -19.54 -17.44 -29.03
N THR A 10 -18.85 -18.55 -28.76
CA THR A 10 -19.47 -19.71 -28.06
C THR A 10 -19.10 -19.95 -26.59
N LEU A 11 -18.50 -18.98 -25.87
CA LEU A 11 -18.30 -19.12 -24.42
C LEU A 11 -18.57 -17.81 -23.66
N ALA A 12 -19.84 -17.41 -23.59
CA ALA A 12 -20.32 -16.37 -22.67
C ALA A 12 -21.14 -17.03 -21.53
N GLY A 13 -20.44 -17.61 -20.56
CA GLY A 13 -21.02 -17.92 -19.26
C GLY A 13 -21.30 -16.62 -18.49
N LYS A 14 -22.55 -16.43 -18.07
CA LYS A 14 -23.04 -15.24 -17.34
C LYS A 14 -22.25 -14.99 -16.05
N ILE A 15 -21.44 -13.93 -16.03
CA ILE A 15 -20.96 -13.29 -14.79
C ILE A 15 -22.04 -12.29 -14.35
N PRO A 16 -22.47 -12.25 -13.08
CA PRO A 16 -23.47 -11.29 -12.63
C PRO A 16 -22.93 -9.87 -12.74
N ARG A 17 -23.61 -9.00 -13.49
CA ARG A 17 -23.39 -7.55 -13.50
C ARG A 17 -23.92 -6.98 -12.18
N MET A 18 -23.04 -6.44 -11.33
CA MET A 18 -23.48 -5.59 -10.21
C MET A 18 -23.93 -4.24 -10.77
N ALA A 19 -25.11 -3.80 -10.35
CA ALA A 19 -25.67 -2.50 -10.72
C ALA A 19 -25.02 -1.38 -9.90
N THR A 20 -24.46 -0.38 -10.58
CA THR A 20 -24.02 0.88 -9.99
C THR A 20 -25.10 1.94 -10.22
N THR A 21 -25.68 2.49 -9.16
CA THR A 21 -26.55 3.66 -9.24
C THR A 21 -25.70 4.92 -9.11
N VAL A 22 -25.76 5.80 -10.10
CA VAL A 22 -25.14 7.13 -10.08
C VAL A 22 -26.22 8.13 -9.72
N THR A 23 -26.12 8.79 -8.57
CA THR A 23 -26.92 9.98 -8.26
C THR A 23 -26.05 11.21 -8.51
N ASN A 24 -26.42 12.01 -9.53
CA ASN A 24 -25.79 13.30 -9.80
C ASN A 24 -26.29 14.34 -8.80
N ASP A 25 -25.39 14.90 -8.01
CA ASP A 25 -25.57 16.22 -7.43
C ASP A 25 -24.34 17.08 -7.77
N GLN A 26 -24.59 18.25 -8.35
CA GLN A 26 -23.58 19.12 -8.95
C GLN A 26 -22.96 20.03 -7.89
N THR A 27 -21.86 19.60 -7.28
CA THR A 27 -20.77 20.47 -6.79
C THR A 27 -19.48 19.65 -6.79
N SER A 28 -18.35 20.27 -7.14
CA SER A 28 -17.07 19.63 -7.42
C SER A 28 -16.41 18.95 -6.22
N GLN A 29 -16.95 17.82 -5.77
CA GLN A 29 -16.26 16.86 -4.90
C GLN A 29 -15.93 15.61 -5.71
N GLU A 30 -14.67 15.21 -5.70
CA GLU A 30 -14.23 13.93 -6.28
C GLU A 30 -15.07 12.80 -5.64
N SER A 31 -15.98 12.22 -6.42
CA SER A 31 -16.82 11.11 -5.99
C SER A 31 -15.96 9.84 -5.91
N TYR A 32 -15.55 9.47 -4.71
CA TYR A 32 -14.93 8.17 -4.47
C TYR A 32 -15.99 7.08 -4.66
N VAL A 33 -15.70 6.09 -5.49
CA VAL A 33 -16.53 4.88 -5.59
C VAL A 33 -16.46 4.16 -4.23
N THR A 34 -17.52 4.26 -3.43
CA THR A 34 -17.70 3.42 -2.27
C THR A 34 -18.03 2.02 -2.77
N LEU A 35 -17.03 1.13 -2.80
CA LEU A 35 -17.31 -0.30 -2.97
C LEU A 35 -18.28 -0.71 -1.85
N GLN A 36 -19.35 -1.44 -2.19
CA GLN A 36 -20.22 -2.05 -1.19
C GLN A 36 -19.34 -2.86 -0.25
N GLN A 37 -19.19 -2.35 0.97
CA GLN A 37 -18.31 -2.94 1.95
C GLN A 37 -18.94 -4.27 2.39
N PRO A 38 -18.24 -5.41 2.31
CA PRO A 38 -18.75 -6.65 2.89
C PRO A 38 -19.04 -6.40 4.37
N SER A 39 -20.05 -7.05 4.94
CA SER A 39 -20.37 -6.91 6.37
C SER A 39 -19.12 -7.22 7.19
N TYR A 40 -18.44 -6.19 7.69
CA TYR A 40 -17.26 -6.39 8.51
C TYR A 40 -17.70 -7.01 9.84
N ALA A 41 -16.92 -7.97 10.33
CA ALA A 41 -17.13 -8.48 11.67
C ALA A 41 -17.10 -7.30 12.66
N SER A 42 -17.95 -7.35 13.69
CA SER A 42 -18.00 -6.36 14.78
C SER A 42 -16.69 -6.26 15.60
N SER A 43 -15.65 -7.00 15.22
CA SER A 43 -14.36 -7.17 15.88
C SER A 43 -13.22 -6.36 15.27
N LEU A 44 -13.49 -5.51 14.27
CA LEU A 44 -12.48 -4.58 13.76
C LEU A 44 -12.27 -3.42 14.74
N VAL A 45 -11.01 -3.17 15.10
CA VAL A 45 -10.60 -2.08 15.97
C VAL A 45 -9.75 -1.10 15.15
N LYS A 46 -10.21 0.15 15.08
CA LYS A 46 -9.46 1.26 14.47
C LYS A 46 -8.76 2.06 15.58
N LYS A 47 -7.48 2.35 15.38
CA LYS A 47 -6.68 3.24 16.24
C LYS A 47 -6.03 4.32 15.37
N GLU A 48 -6.21 5.57 15.74
CA GLU A 48 -5.56 6.72 15.11
C GLU A 48 -4.69 7.40 16.15
N GLU A 49 -3.43 7.61 15.83
CA GLU A 49 -2.50 8.23 16.77
C GLU A 49 -1.34 8.90 16.05
N LYS A 50 -0.69 9.80 16.76
CA LYS A 50 0.58 10.40 16.36
C LYS A 50 1.72 9.74 17.10
N VAL A 51 2.76 9.34 16.37
CA VAL A 51 3.89 8.59 16.91
C VAL A 51 5.19 9.32 16.60
N ASN A 52 5.99 9.57 17.63
CA ASN A 52 7.31 10.16 17.49
C ASN A 52 8.30 9.13 16.93
N VAL A 53 8.77 9.35 15.70
CA VAL A 53 9.76 8.55 15.00
C VAL A 53 11.07 9.31 14.98
N SER A 54 12.07 8.81 15.70
CA SER A 54 13.40 9.43 15.84
C SER A 54 14.45 8.69 15.01
N PHE A 55 15.21 9.43 14.22
CA PHE A 55 16.24 8.91 13.30
C PHE A 55 17.21 10.04 12.93
N SER A 56 18.48 9.70 12.68
CA SER A 56 19.51 10.65 12.19
C SER A 56 19.53 12.01 12.94
N GLY A 57 19.34 11.99 14.26
CA GLY A 57 19.37 13.19 15.11
C GLY A 57 18.10 14.06 15.10
N GLN A 58 17.05 13.68 14.35
CA GLN A 58 15.77 14.38 14.31
C GLN A 58 14.61 13.49 14.77
N THR A 59 13.47 14.11 15.05
CA THR A 59 12.21 13.41 15.39
C THR A 59 11.07 13.98 14.58
N VAL A 60 10.31 13.10 13.94
CA VAL A 60 9.09 13.45 13.20
C VAL A 60 7.88 12.84 13.92
N GLU A 61 6.87 13.66 14.16
CA GLU A 61 5.59 13.22 14.71
C GLU A 61 4.71 12.67 13.58
N VAL A 62 4.72 11.36 13.38
CA VAL A 62 4.02 10.71 12.27
C VAL A 62 2.59 10.37 12.65
N TYR A 63 1.62 10.87 11.89
CA TYR A 63 0.23 10.45 12.02
C TYR A 63 0.02 9.07 11.38
N THR A 64 -0.68 8.21 12.12
CA THR A 64 -0.89 6.80 11.76
C THR A 64 -2.35 6.41 11.97
N ILE A 65 -2.85 5.57 11.08
CA ILE A 65 -4.14 4.88 11.21
C ILE A 65 -3.86 3.39 11.15
N GLN A 66 -4.29 2.68 12.18
CA GLN A 66 -4.19 1.23 12.26
C GLN A 66 -5.57 0.60 12.35
N VAL A 67 -5.78 -0.50 11.63
CA VAL A 67 -6.95 -1.38 11.75
C VAL A 67 -6.49 -2.81 12.00
N THR A 68 -7.04 -3.44 13.02
CA THR A 68 -6.79 -4.84 13.38
C THR A 68 -8.11 -5.57 13.63
N ASN A 69 -8.11 -6.90 13.47
CA ASN A 69 -9.20 -7.75 13.90
C ASN A 69 -8.77 -8.55 15.13
N THR A 70 -9.32 -8.22 16.30
CA THR A 70 -8.93 -8.82 17.59
C THR A 70 -9.39 -10.27 17.74
N THR A 71 -10.38 -10.69 16.95
CA THR A 71 -10.86 -12.08 16.92
C THR A 71 -10.08 -12.96 15.93
N SER A 72 -9.12 -12.39 15.20
CA SER A 72 -8.35 -13.15 14.22
C SER A 72 -7.38 -14.13 14.87
N LYS A 73 -7.50 -15.41 14.50
CA LYS A 73 -6.54 -16.46 14.85
C LYS A 73 -5.12 -16.14 14.35
N LEU A 74 -4.99 -15.59 13.14
CA LEU A 74 -3.68 -15.20 12.59
C LEU A 74 -3.01 -14.11 13.43
N TYR A 75 -3.80 -13.13 13.87
CA TYR A 75 -3.31 -12.05 14.72
C TYR A 75 -2.93 -12.55 16.11
N ALA A 76 -3.79 -13.37 16.73
CA ALA A 76 -3.55 -13.95 18.05
C ALA A 76 -2.31 -14.85 18.12
N GLU A 77 -2.02 -15.61 17.05
CA GLU A 77 -0.88 -16.53 16.98
C GLU A 77 0.42 -15.85 16.49
N GLY A 78 0.44 -14.52 16.31
CA GLY A 78 1.61 -13.81 15.80
C GLY A 78 1.97 -14.14 14.34
N ARG A 79 1.03 -14.75 13.60
CA ARG A 79 1.22 -15.14 12.19
C ARG A 79 0.66 -14.10 11.21
N ALA A 80 0.06 -13.02 11.71
CA ALA A 80 -0.41 -11.90 10.90
C ALA A 80 0.76 -11.17 10.23
N LEU A 81 0.53 -10.69 9.00
CA LEU A 81 1.40 -9.72 8.35
C LEU A 81 1.07 -8.32 8.86
N SER A 82 2.08 -7.46 8.99
CA SER A 82 1.87 -6.01 9.02
C SER A 82 1.87 -5.48 7.59
N VAL A 83 0.75 -4.97 7.11
CA VAL A 83 0.66 -4.34 5.78
C VAL A 83 0.73 -2.82 5.97
N LEU A 84 1.83 -2.22 5.54
CA LEU A 84 2.07 -0.78 5.63
C LEU A 84 1.70 -0.10 4.31
N PHE A 85 0.69 0.75 4.39
CA PHE A 85 0.14 1.54 3.30
C PHE A 85 0.75 2.95 3.30
N LEU A 86 1.46 3.27 2.22
CA LEU A 86 1.91 4.62 1.94
C LEU A 86 0.96 5.30 0.95
N HIS A 87 1.06 6.62 0.83
CA HIS A 87 0.20 7.42 -0.06
C HIS A 87 1.04 8.23 -1.05
N SER A 88 0.39 8.95 -1.96
CA SER A 88 1.09 9.71 -3.01
C SER A 88 0.54 11.12 -3.19
N GLY A 89 1.40 12.03 -3.64
CA GLY A 89 1.01 13.36 -4.11
C GLY A 89 0.23 14.16 -3.08
N ARG A 90 -1.08 14.32 -3.32
CA ARG A 90 -2.04 15.05 -2.48
C ARG A 90 -2.90 14.15 -1.58
N PHE A 91 -2.78 12.82 -1.72
CA PHE A 91 -3.50 11.88 -0.88
C PHE A 91 -2.88 11.77 0.52
N THR A 92 -3.61 11.13 1.42
CA THR A 92 -3.21 10.88 2.81
C THR A 92 -3.60 9.46 3.20
N SER A 93 -3.19 9.02 4.39
CA SER A 93 -3.61 7.76 5.02
C SER A 93 -5.13 7.57 5.03
N GLN A 94 -5.90 8.66 5.10
CA GLN A 94 -7.36 8.63 5.13
C GLN A 94 -7.99 8.01 3.89
N MET A 95 -7.31 8.08 2.73
CA MET A 95 -7.78 7.44 1.50
C MET A 95 -7.95 5.93 1.67
N TRP A 96 -7.04 5.28 2.42
CA TRP A 96 -7.06 3.84 2.63
C TRP A 96 -8.20 3.39 3.55
N ILE A 97 -8.63 4.27 4.47
CA ILE A 97 -9.85 4.07 5.27
C ILE A 97 -11.09 4.31 4.43
N ALA A 98 -11.15 5.42 3.69
CA ALA A 98 -12.31 5.79 2.89
C ALA A 98 -12.66 4.74 1.82
N THR A 99 -11.64 4.11 1.23
CA THR A 99 -11.81 2.99 0.27
C THR A 99 -12.17 1.66 0.93
N GLY A 100 -12.13 1.55 2.25
CA GLY A 100 -12.33 0.30 2.99
C GLY A 100 -11.15 -0.66 2.94
N THR A 101 -10.02 -0.26 2.34
CA THR A 101 -8.86 -1.13 2.12
C THR A 101 -8.26 -1.62 3.44
N LEU A 102 -8.09 -0.73 4.44
CA LEU A 102 -7.55 -1.17 5.74
C LEU A 102 -8.48 -2.17 6.44
N ASN A 103 -9.80 -1.97 6.34
CA ASN A 103 -10.79 -2.88 6.91
C ASN A 103 -10.76 -4.25 6.23
N LEU A 104 -10.59 -4.29 4.90
CA LEU A 104 -10.46 -5.54 4.15
C LEU A 104 -9.24 -6.35 4.62
N ILE A 105 -8.08 -5.72 4.74
CA ILE A 105 -6.86 -6.39 5.24
C ILE A 105 -7.02 -6.87 6.68
N ALA A 106 -7.59 -6.03 7.55
CA ALA A 106 -7.86 -6.40 8.93
C ALA A 106 -8.83 -7.58 9.02
N ASN A 107 -9.86 -7.61 8.18
CA ASN A 107 -10.83 -8.69 8.14
C ASN A 107 -10.22 -10.03 7.68
N GLN A 108 -9.17 -10.00 6.85
CA GLN A 108 -8.37 -11.19 6.52
C GLN A 108 -7.42 -11.63 7.65
N GLY A 109 -7.44 -10.93 8.80
CA GLY A 109 -6.65 -11.29 9.97
C GLY A 109 -5.23 -10.73 9.98
N HIS A 110 -4.96 -9.69 9.18
CA HIS A 110 -3.68 -9.01 9.15
C HIS A 110 -3.75 -7.64 9.84
N ARG A 111 -2.60 -7.08 10.19
CA ARG A 111 -2.51 -5.73 10.77
C ARG A 111 -2.39 -4.74 9.62
N ALA A 112 -3.40 -3.89 9.42
CA ALA A 112 -3.36 -2.85 8.41
C ALA A 112 -2.90 -1.54 9.05
N VAL A 113 -1.86 -0.90 8.50
CA VAL A 113 -1.35 0.38 8.99
C VAL A 113 -1.19 1.32 7.82
N ALA A 114 -1.75 2.52 7.90
CA ALA A 114 -1.50 3.61 6.97
C ALA A 114 -0.85 4.77 7.71
N ILE A 115 0.05 5.49 7.05
CA ILE A 115 0.71 6.66 7.62
C ILE A 115 0.55 7.87 6.73
N ASP A 116 0.60 9.05 7.33
CA ASP A 116 0.87 10.27 6.60
C ASP A 116 2.37 10.47 6.47
N LEU A 117 2.89 10.48 5.24
CA LEU A 117 4.30 10.76 4.96
C LEU A 117 4.70 12.17 5.45
N PRO A 118 5.98 12.40 5.79
CA PRO A 118 6.46 13.70 6.22
C PRO A 118 6.05 14.86 5.30
N GLY A 119 5.48 15.92 5.87
CA GLY A 119 5.02 17.10 5.16
C GLY A 119 3.69 16.91 4.43
N LYS A 120 2.92 15.87 4.78
CA LYS A 120 1.64 15.53 4.17
C LYS A 120 0.60 15.23 5.23
N GLY A 121 -0.66 15.54 4.93
CA GLY A 121 -1.78 15.30 5.83
C GLY A 121 -1.53 15.88 7.22
N GLN A 122 -1.56 15.02 8.24
CA GLN A 122 -1.38 15.39 9.64
C GLN A 122 0.07 15.21 10.15
N THR A 123 1.00 14.78 9.31
CA THR A 123 2.43 14.68 9.65
C THR A 123 3.14 15.97 9.23
N PRO A 124 3.71 16.73 10.18
CA PRO A 124 4.32 18.03 9.91
C PRO A 124 5.67 17.87 9.19
N GLY A 125 6.00 18.89 8.39
CA GLY A 125 7.34 19.13 7.85
C GLY A 125 7.87 18.10 6.85
N PRO A 126 8.39 18.50 5.69
CA PRO A 126 9.14 17.56 4.86
C PRO A 126 10.45 17.16 5.56
N ILE A 127 10.98 15.99 5.21
CA ILE A 127 12.34 15.58 5.56
C ILE A 127 13.21 15.53 4.30
N ASP A 128 14.53 15.59 4.47
CA ASP A 128 15.47 15.39 3.38
C ASP A 128 15.26 14.01 2.73
N ARG A 129 15.34 13.96 1.40
CA ARG A 129 15.25 12.73 0.61
C ARG A 129 16.35 11.74 0.97
N ALA A 130 17.53 12.23 1.33
CA ALA A 130 18.63 11.39 1.77
C ALA A 130 18.28 10.56 3.00
N LEU A 131 17.31 11.00 3.82
CA LEU A 131 16.91 10.37 5.07
C LEU A 131 15.68 9.45 4.94
N TYR A 132 15.20 9.20 3.72
CA TYR A 132 13.97 8.44 3.50
C TYR A 132 14.10 6.97 3.92
N ALA A 133 15.27 6.35 3.73
CA ALA A 133 15.50 4.96 4.13
C ALA A 133 15.52 4.82 5.67
N GLU A 134 16.25 5.69 6.34
CA GLU A 134 16.38 5.73 7.80
C GLU A 134 15.05 6.05 8.46
N PHE A 135 14.26 6.94 7.86
CA PHE A 135 12.89 7.19 8.29
C PHE A 135 12.04 5.92 8.24
N MET A 136 12.06 5.19 7.12
CA MET A 136 11.28 3.96 6.96
C MET A 136 11.72 2.87 7.94
N GLU A 137 13.02 2.72 8.16
CA GLU A 137 13.56 1.79 9.16
C GLU A 137 13.09 2.15 10.58
N ALA A 138 13.25 3.42 10.97
CA ALA A 138 12.83 3.89 12.28
C ALA A 138 11.31 3.77 12.47
N LEU A 139 10.52 4.02 11.42
CA LEU A 139 9.07 3.85 11.44
C LEU A 139 8.66 2.39 11.64
N VAL A 140 9.22 1.47 10.87
CA VAL A 140 8.97 0.02 10.98
C VAL A 140 9.29 -0.46 12.39
N LYS A 141 10.43 -0.03 12.93
CA LYS A 141 10.85 -0.35 14.30
C LYS A 141 9.93 0.26 15.34
N LYS A 142 9.60 1.55 15.21
CA LYS A 142 8.78 2.29 16.17
C LYS A 142 7.36 1.75 16.28
N LEU A 143 6.78 1.32 15.16
CA LEU A 143 5.45 0.72 15.10
C LEU A 143 5.44 -0.79 15.39
N ASP A 144 6.61 -1.38 15.64
CA ASP A 144 6.81 -2.82 15.84
C ASP A 144 6.16 -3.65 14.73
N LEU A 145 6.42 -3.28 13.47
CA LEU A 145 5.86 -4.00 12.32
C LEU A 145 6.68 -5.27 12.07
N LYS A 146 6.01 -6.42 12.02
CA LYS A 146 6.63 -7.72 11.75
C LYS A 146 6.18 -8.25 10.41
N ARG A 147 7.09 -8.94 9.69
CA ARG A 147 6.83 -9.53 8.36
C ARG A 147 6.11 -8.53 7.46
N VAL A 148 6.73 -7.38 7.26
CA VAL A 148 6.06 -6.21 6.68
C VAL A 148 5.81 -6.42 5.19
N VAL A 149 4.61 -6.07 4.73
CA VAL A 149 4.31 -5.91 3.32
C VAL A 149 4.12 -4.42 3.05
N PHE A 150 4.89 -3.86 2.12
CA PHE A 150 4.78 -2.45 1.75
C PHE A 150 3.83 -2.28 0.56
N VAL A 151 2.84 -1.40 0.68
CA VAL A 151 1.99 -0.94 -0.43
C VAL A 151 2.40 0.49 -0.77
N SER A 152 2.99 0.68 -1.95
CA SER A 152 3.71 1.91 -2.28
C SER A 152 3.31 2.46 -3.65
N PRO A 153 2.33 3.36 -3.70
CA PRO A 153 2.00 4.08 -4.92
C PRO A 153 3.01 5.19 -5.24
N SER A 154 3.23 5.44 -6.54
CA SER A 154 3.87 6.64 -7.10
C SER A 154 4.96 7.28 -6.23
N SER A 155 4.74 8.48 -5.68
CA SER A 155 5.79 9.23 -4.97
C SER A 155 6.32 8.53 -3.73
N SER A 156 5.54 7.64 -3.11
CA SER A 156 6.03 6.85 -1.95
C SER A 156 7.08 5.81 -2.32
N GLY A 157 7.21 5.48 -3.60
CA GLY A 157 8.31 4.63 -4.09
C GLY A 157 9.67 5.18 -3.69
N ARG A 158 9.82 6.50 -3.63
CA ARG A 158 11.07 7.15 -3.20
C ARG A 158 11.42 6.87 -1.74
N TYR A 159 10.46 6.47 -0.91
CA TYR A 159 10.70 6.04 0.47
C TYR A 159 11.00 4.54 0.55
N THR A 160 10.20 3.72 -0.12
CA THR A 160 10.30 2.26 -0.01
C THR A 160 11.47 1.69 -0.77
N LEU A 161 11.79 2.21 -1.95
CA LEU A 161 12.89 1.70 -2.77
C LEU A 161 14.26 1.81 -2.07
N PRO A 162 14.72 2.96 -1.57
CA PRO A 162 16.00 3.02 -0.87
C PRO A 162 16.00 2.16 0.41
N TYR A 163 14.89 2.10 1.14
CA TYR A 163 14.77 1.23 2.31
C TYR A 163 14.97 -0.26 1.95
N LEU A 164 14.43 -0.72 0.83
CA LEU A 164 14.54 -2.12 0.40
C LEU A 164 15.85 -2.42 -0.34
N PHE A 165 16.38 -1.47 -1.11
CA PHE A 165 17.37 -1.76 -2.15
C PHE A 165 18.73 -1.08 -1.96
N ASN A 166 18.90 -0.14 -1.02
CA ASN A 166 20.24 0.37 -0.68
C ASN A 166 21.16 -0.78 -0.22
N ASP A 167 20.62 -1.71 0.58
CA ASP A 167 21.32 -2.92 1.04
C ASP A 167 20.54 -4.17 0.57
N VAL A 168 20.53 -4.39 -0.75
CA VAL A 168 19.67 -5.39 -1.40
C VAL A 168 19.81 -6.81 -0.83
N GLU A 169 20.99 -7.18 -0.33
CA GLU A 169 21.24 -8.49 0.30
C GLU A 169 20.33 -8.74 1.52
N THR A 170 19.97 -7.68 2.25
CA THR A 170 19.10 -7.75 3.44
C THR A 170 17.62 -7.46 3.13
N SER A 171 17.27 -7.25 1.86
CA SER A 171 15.92 -6.83 1.44
C SER A 171 14.81 -7.81 1.88
N GLN A 172 15.09 -9.11 1.91
CA GLN A 172 14.13 -10.14 2.36
C GLN A 172 13.88 -10.13 3.87
N GLU A 173 14.85 -9.67 4.67
CA GLU A 173 14.69 -9.54 6.11
C GLU A 173 13.84 -8.31 6.44
N ARG A 174 13.96 -7.26 5.61
CA ARG A 174 13.21 -6.00 5.73
C ARG A 174 11.75 -6.13 5.29
N ALA A 175 11.44 -7.01 4.34
CA ALA A 175 10.08 -7.15 3.80
C ALA A 175 9.68 -8.60 3.49
N ALA A 176 8.49 -8.98 3.97
CA ALA A 176 7.81 -10.20 3.55
C ALA A 176 7.20 -10.08 2.14
N GLY A 177 6.96 -8.85 1.67
CA GLY A 177 6.50 -8.58 0.32
C GLY A 177 6.44 -7.10 -0.02
N PHE A 178 6.32 -6.80 -1.31
CA PHE A 178 6.25 -5.45 -1.85
C PHE A 178 5.18 -5.35 -2.93
N VAL A 179 4.27 -4.39 -2.79
CA VAL A 179 3.19 -4.08 -3.74
C VAL A 179 3.41 -2.66 -4.28
N PRO A 180 4.31 -2.49 -5.27
CA PRO A 180 4.50 -1.22 -5.95
C PRO A 180 3.32 -0.90 -6.88
N ILE A 181 2.79 0.32 -6.78
CA ILE A 181 1.74 0.83 -7.68
C ILE A 181 2.30 2.01 -8.49
N ALA A 182 2.84 1.71 -9.67
CA ALA A 182 3.59 2.68 -10.49
C ALA A 182 4.57 3.56 -9.67
N PRO A 183 5.51 2.97 -8.90
CA PRO A 183 6.36 3.70 -7.96
C PRO A 183 7.32 4.65 -8.68
N GLY A 184 7.64 5.77 -8.05
CA GLY A 184 8.68 6.71 -8.48
C GLY A 184 10.04 6.33 -7.90
N GLY A 185 11.12 6.68 -8.60
CA GLY A 185 12.50 6.40 -8.19
C GLY A 185 13.03 5.02 -8.62
N THR A 186 12.32 4.32 -9.50
CA THR A 186 12.72 2.95 -9.91
C THR A 186 14.01 2.89 -10.73
N GLN A 187 14.36 3.97 -11.43
CA GLN A 187 15.56 4.01 -12.25
C GLN A 187 16.83 3.92 -11.41
N ASP A 188 16.81 4.48 -10.20
CA ASP A 188 17.96 4.57 -9.29
C ASP A 188 18.41 3.19 -8.77
N PHE A 189 17.52 2.19 -8.80
CA PHE A 189 17.75 0.85 -8.23
C PHE A 189 17.74 -0.27 -9.27
N ARG A 190 17.77 0.07 -10.57
CA ARG A 190 17.64 -0.92 -11.66
C ARG A 190 18.64 -2.06 -11.54
N ASP A 191 19.88 -1.74 -11.21
CA ASP A 191 20.97 -2.70 -11.13
C ASP A 191 20.94 -3.53 -9.82
N HIS A 192 20.08 -3.15 -8.87
CA HIS A 192 19.90 -3.87 -7.60
C HIS A 192 18.81 -4.94 -7.71
N TYR A 193 17.77 -4.71 -8.53
CA TYR A 193 16.62 -5.62 -8.63
C TYR A 193 16.95 -7.09 -8.91
N PRO A 194 17.93 -7.44 -9.77
CA PRO A 194 18.28 -8.84 -10.02
C PRO A 194 18.77 -9.59 -8.77
N TYR A 195 19.26 -8.87 -7.76
CA TYR A 195 19.80 -9.44 -6.52
C TYR A 195 18.78 -9.48 -5.39
N SER A 196 17.59 -8.90 -5.59
CA SER A 196 16.55 -8.94 -4.57
C SER A 196 15.69 -10.18 -4.72
N ASN A 197 15.44 -10.83 -3.59
CA ASN A 197 14.52 -11.95 -3.50
C ASN A 197 13.21 -11.56 -2.77
N VAL A 198 12.92 -10.26 -2.63
CA VAL A 198 11.64 -9.79 -2.08
C VAL A 198 10.50 -10.22 -3.01
N ARG A 199 9.41 -10.72 -2.43
CA ARG A 199 8.22 -11.10 -3.21
C ARG A 199 7.49 -9.85 -3.68
N VAL A 200 7.37 -9.65 -4.99
CA VAL A 200 6.78 -8.45 -5.58
C VAL A 200 5.46 -8.77 -6.28
N PHE A 201 4.42 -7.96 -6.03
CA PHE A 201 3.21 -7.90 -6.85
C PHE A 201 3.09 -6.51 -7.48
N LEU A 202 3.52 -6.39 -8.74
CA LEU A 202 3.59 -5.12 -9.45
C LEU A 202 2.22 -4.73 -10.02
N ILE A 203 1.75 -3.52 -9.67
CA ILE A 203 0.56 -2.91 -10.25
C ILE A 203 1.00 -1.75 -11.17
N PRO A 204 0.95 -1.90 -12.50
CA PRO A 204 1.35 -0.86 -13.43
C PRO A 204 0.31 0.27 -13.53
N SER A 205 0.73 1.45 -13.97
CA SER A 205 -0.21 2.52 -14.38
C SER A 205 -0.78 2.19 -15.75
N CYS A 206 -2.10 2.28 -15.92
CA CYS A 206 -2.75 2.12 -17.23
C CYS A 206 -2.48 3.30 -18.17
N ALA A 207 -1.93 4.40 -17.66
CA ALA A 207 -1.61 5.60 -18.42
C ALA A 207 -0.09 5.81 -18.44
N HIS A 208 0.62 5.03 -19.27
CA HIS A 208 1.80 5.41 -20.07
C HIS A 208 2.30 4.12 -20.76
N PRO A 209 2.48 4.09 -22.10
CA PRO A 209 3.09 2.95 -22.75
C PRO A 209 4.52 2.77 -22.22
N PHE A 210 4.85 1.57 -21.77
CA PHE A 210 6.23 1.16 -21.57
C PHE A 210 6.97 1.34 -22.91
N GLY A 211 7.97 2.21 -22.93
CA GLY A 211 8.89 2.35 -24.05
C GLY A 211 8.83 3.71 -24.75
N LYS A 212 9.74 4.59 -24.36
CA LYS A 212 10.80 5.00 -25.29
C LYS A 212 12.13 4.91 -24.54
N ALA A 213 13.02 4.09 -25.09
CA ALA A 213 14.44 4.08 -24.80
C ALA A 213 15.07 5.41 -25.25
#